data_AF-A0A4S1CCI4-F1
#
_entry.id   AF-A0A4S1CCI4-F1
#
_cell.length_a   1.000
_cell.length_b   1.000
_cell.length_c   1.000
_cell.angle_alpha   90.00
_cell.angle_beta   90.00
_cell.angle_gamma   90.00
#
_symmetry.space_group_name_H-M   'P 1'
#
loop_
_entity.id
_entity.type
_entity.pdbx_description
1 polymer ?
#
loop_
_entity_poly.entity_id
_entity_poly.type
_entity_poly.pdbx_seq_one_letter_code
_entity_poly.pdbx_strand_id
1 'polypeptide(L)'
;MSYTVRLTRQANKQKEKLPEKVKTALLFLLHEISRSGPVRGDWPNYGKLSYQRHHRHIKKGKPTYVAVWEEIGGEINLVELTYVGTHEKAPY
;
A
#
# COMPACT_ATOMS: atom_id res chain seq x y z
N MET A 1 10.91 15.17 4.79
CA MET A 1 10.06 14.78 5.94
C MET A 1 9.84 13.27 5.87
N SER A 2 9.96 12.55 6.99
CA SER A 2 9.70 11.10 7.03
C SER A 2 8.24 10.83 7.40
N TYR A 3 7.58 9.95 6.66
CA TYR A 3 6.25 9.46 6.98
C TYR A 3 6.33 8.23 7.88
N THR A 4 5.50 8.19 8.91
CA THR A 4 5.28 7.00 9.71
C THR A 4 4.32 6.10 8.94
N VAL A 5 4.75 4.89 8.61
CA VAL A 5 3.92 3.91 7.90
C VAL A 5 3.52 2.80 8.87
N ARG A 6 2.21 2.58 9.02
CA ARG A 6 1.64 1.52 9.85
C ARG A 6 0.84 0.55 9.02
N LEU A 7 0.68 -0.67 9.53
CA LEU A 7 -0.22 -1.66 8.95
C LEU A 7 -1.36 -1.89 9.93
N THR A 8 -2.59 -1.89 9.43
CA THR A 8 -3.73 -2.35 10.23
C THR A 8 -3.51 -3.79 10.69
N ARG A 9 -4.24 -4.21 11.73
CA ARG A 9 -4.24 -5.62 12.16
C ARG A 9 -4.63 -6.57 11.01
N GLN A 10 -5.53 -6.14 10.13
CA GLN A 10 -5.94 -6.90 8.95
C GLN A 10 -4.80 -6.99 7.94
N ALA A 11 -4.19 -5.87 7.57
CA ALA A 11 -3.12 -5.83 6.59
C ALA A 11 -1.88 -6.62 7.06
N ASN A 12 -1.58 -6.62 8.37
CA ASN A 12 -0.53 -7.47 8.93
C ASN A 12 -0.81 -8.97 8.71
N LYS A 13 -2.01 -9.44 9.03
CA LYS A 13 -2.40 -10.84 8.79
C LYS A 13 -2.39 -11.20 7.31
N GLN A 14 -2.76 -10.25 6.44
CA GLN A 14 -2.74 -10.47 5.00
C GLN A 14 -1.31 -10.55 4.45
N LYS A 15 -0.42 -9.65 4.90
CA LYS A 15 1.01 -9.65 4.57
C LYS A 15 1.64 -11.00 4.83
N GLU A 16 1.35 -11.63 5.97
CA GLU A 16 1.91 -12.94 6.34
C GLU A 16 1.59 -14.04 5.32
N LYS A 17 0.43 -13.98 4.68
CA LYS A 17 -0.05 -14.97 3.70
C LYS A 17 0.46 -14.73 2.28
N LEU A 18 1.19 -13.64 2.04
CA LEU A 18 1.68 -13.32 0.70
C LEU A 18 2.87 -14.20 0.30
N PRO A 19 3.02 -14.52 -1.00
CA PRO A 19 4.26 -15.10 -1.52
C PRO A 19 5.45 -14.18 -1.28
N GLU A 20 6.64 -14.74 -1.08
CA GLU A 20 7.84 -13.99 -0.67
C GLU A 20 8.16 -12.81 -1.60
N LYS A 21 8.11 -13.03 -2.92
CA LYS A 21 8.33 -11.98 -3.92
C LYS A 21 7.35 -10.80 -3.77
N VAL A 22 6.11 -11.05 -3.36
CA VAL A 22 5.10 -10.01 -3.14
C VAL A 22 5.36 -9.29 -1.81
N LYS A 23 5.80 -10.02 -0.77
CA LYS A 23 6.22 -9.42 0.51
C LYS A 23 7.39 -8.46 0.30
N THR A 24 8.42 -8.86 -0.44
CA THR A 24 9.57 -8.00 -0.73
C THR A 24 9.15 -6.72 -1.44
N ALA A 25 8.31 -6.84 -2.46
CA ALA A 25 7.79 -5.68 -3.19
C ALA A 25 6.90 -4.78 -2.33
N LEU A 26 6.11 -5.36 -1.41
CA LEU A 26 5.36 -4.58 -0.41
C LEU A 26 6.30 -3.83 0.54
N LEU A 27 7.34 -4.47 1.07
CA LEU A 27 8.28 -3.81 1.98
C LEU A 27 9.01 -2.65 1.28
N PHE A 28 9.39 -2.82 0.02
CA PHE A 28 9.94 -1.74 -0.80
C PHE A 28 8.95 -0.58 -0.95
N LEU A 29 7.68 -0.88 -1.24
CA LEU A 29 6.63 0.14 -1.30
C LEU A 29 6.50 0.91 0.03
N LEU A 30 6.43 0.21 1.17
CA LEU A 30 6.31 0.86 2.48
C LEU A 30 7.53 1.72 2.81
N HIS A 31 8.72 1.30 2.41
CA HIS A 31 9.95 2.08 2.56
C HIS A 31 9.95 3.34 1.70
N GLU A 32 9.48 3.26 0.46
CA GLU A 32 9.37 4.44 -0.40
C GLU A 32 8.31 5.42 0.11
N ILE A 33 7.18 4.92 0.64
CA ILE A 33 6.16 5.75 1.28
C ILE A 33 6.75 6.46 2.51
N SER A 34 7.52 5.76 3.34
CA SER A 34 8.10 6.37 4.54
C SER A 34 9.11 7.48 4.21
N ARG A 35 9.77 7.40 3.05
CA ARG A 35 10.74 8.41 2.60
C ARG A 35 10.13 9.57 1.83
N SER A 36 9.22 9.28 0.90
CA SER A 36 8.73 10.25 -0.10
C SER A 36 7.25 10.59 0.03
N GLY A 37 6.52 9.89 0.89
CA GLY A 37 5.10 10.12 1.13
C GLY A 37 4.15 9.21 0.34
N PRO A 38 2.85 9.35 0.58
CA PRO A 38 1.80 8.43 0.13
C PRO A 38 1.41 8.60 -1.35
N VAL A 39 1.81 9.70 -1.98
CA VAL A 39 1.45 10.03 -3.37
C VAL A 39 2.71 10.12 -4.21
N ARG A 40 2.74 9.36 -5.31
CA ARG A 40 3.77 9.48 -6.34
C ARG A 40 3.16 9.36 -7.73
N GLY A 41 3.20 10.46 -8.48
CA GLY A 41 2.68 10.53 -9.85
C GLY A 41 3.50 9.70 -10.87
N ASP A 42 4.73 9.35 -10.52
CA ASP A 42 5.68 8.56 -11.32
C ASP A 42 5.55 7.04 -11.09
N TRP A 43 4.67 6.59 -10.19
CA TRP A 43 4.52 5.17 -9.93
C TRP A 43 3.69 4.45 -10.99
N PRO A 44 4.26 3.43 -11.67
CA PRO A 44 3.48 2.65 -12.60
C PRO A 44 2.36 1.92 -11.85
N ASN A 45 1.13 2.04 -12.35
CA ASN A 45 -0.08 1.40 -11.81
C ASN A 45 -0.45 1.85 -10.40
N TYR A 46 -0.15 3.10 -10.07
CA TYR A 46 -0.73 3.82 -8.95
C TYR A 46 -2.09 4.42 -9.38
N GLY A 47 -3.04 4.44 -8.46
CA GLY A 47 -4.34 5.07 -8.66
C GLY A 47 -4.86 5.66 -7.35
N LYS A 48 -5.49 6.84 -7.44
CA LYS A 48 -6.24 7.43 -6.33
C LYS A 48 -7.64 6.81 -6.31
N LEU A 49 -8.05 6.29 -5.15
CA LEU A 49 -9.41 5.81 -4.91
C LEU A 49 -10.30 6.90 -4.31
N SER A 50 -9.72 7.74 -3.47
CA SER A 50 -10.37 8.94 -2.93
C SER A 50 -9.33 10.00 -2.62
N TYR A 51 -9.73 11.10 -1.96
CA TYR A 51 -8.81 12.18 -1.57
C TYR A 51 -7.61 11.68 -0.73
N GLN A 52 -7.85 10.76 0.20
CA GLN A 52 -6.84 10.22 1.12
C GLN A 52 -6.55 8.74 0.90
N ARG A 53 -7.29 8.05 0.02
CA ARG A 53 -7.14 6.61 -0.24
C ARG A 53 -6.45 6.38 -1.57
N HIS A 54 -5.44 5.54 -1.51
CA HIS A 54 -4.54 5.23 -2.62
C HIS A 54 -4.46 3.74 -2.83
N HIS A 55 -4.25 3.33 -4.07
CA HIS A 55 -3.88 1.95 -4.37
C HIS A 55 -2.69 1.88 -5.30
N ARG A 56 -2.00 0.73 -5.27
CA ARG A 56 -1.01 0.38 -6.29
C ARG A 56 -0.97 -1.11 -6.53
N HIS A 57 -0.75 -1.49 -7.78
CA HIS A 57 -0.45 -2.86 -8.14
C HIS A 57 0.99 -3.19 -7.73
N ILE A 58 1.15 -4.16 -6.83
CA ILE A 58 2.45 -4.66 -6.36
C ILE A 58 3.04 -5.64 -7.38
N LYS A 59 2.20 -6.54 -7.90
CA LYS A 59 2.60 -7.56 -8.88
C LYS A 59 1.45 -7.75 -9.87
N LYS A 60 1.75 -7.61 -11.16
CA LYS A 60 0.83 -7.96 -12.25
C LYS A 60 0.87 -9.47 -12.54
N GLY A 61 -0.21 -9.98 -13.13
CA GLY A 61 -0.32 -11.38 -13.56
C GLY A 61 -1.58 -12.06 -13.04
N LYS A 62 -1.57 -13.40 -13.02
CA LYS A 62 -2.66 -14.21 -12.46
C LYS A 62 -2.11 -15.05 -11.29
N PRO A 63 -2.40 -14.69 -10.03
CA PRO A 63 -3.19 -13.54 -9.58
C PRO A 63 -2.40 -12.22 -9.57
N THR A 64 -3.13 -11.10 -9.73
CA THR A 64 -2.59 -9.73 -9.55
C THR A 64 -2.70 -9.35 -8.08
N TYR A 65 -1.64 -8.76 -7.53
CA TYR A 65 -1.58 -8.29 -6.15
C TYR A 65 -1.56 -6.76 -6.09
N VAL A 66 -2.29 -6.23 -5.12
CA VAL A 66 -2.40 -4.79 -4.85
C VAL A 66 -2.19 -4.48 -3.38
N ALA A 67 -1.78 -3.25 -3.10
CA ALA A 67 -1.85 -2.64 -1.77
C ALA A 67 -2.79 -1.43 -1.83
N VAL A 68 -3.52 -1.21 -0.74
CA VAL A 68 -4.34 -0.02 -0.51
C VAL A 68 -3.89 0.60 0.81
N TRP A 69 -3.68 1.91 0.79
CA TRP A 69 -3.31 2.67 1.98
C TRP A 69 -4.07 3.99 2.04
N GLU A 70 -4.13 4.53 3.24
CA GLU A 70 -4.81 5.77 3.56
C GLU A 70 -3.89 6.73 4.28
N GLU A 71 -4.03 8.02 3.98
CA GLU A 71 -3.41 9.10 4.74
C GLU A 71 -4.24 9.40 5.98
N ILE A 72 -3.64 9.28 7.15
CA ILE A 72 -4.34 9.45 8.43
C ILE A 72 -3.88 10.74 9.10
N GLY A 73 -4.84 11.57 9.49
CA GLY A 73 -4.57 12.65 10.43
C GLY A 73 -3.95 13.93 9.84
N GLY A 74 -4.16 14.19 8.54
CA GLY A 74 -3.96 15.50 7.89
C GLY A 74 -2.58 16.13 8.04
N GLU A 75 -2.33 16.74 9.20
CA GLU A 75 -1.07 17.39 9.59
C GLU A 75 0.01 16.41 10.08
N ILE A 76 -0.39 15.21 10.50
CA ILE A 76 0.54 14.16 10.90
C ILE A 76 0.93 13.38 9.64
N ASN A 77 2.24 13.26 9.37
CA ASN A 77 2.78 12.43 8.28
C ASN A 77 2.59 10.93 8.59
N LEU A 78 1.35 10.47 8.76
CA LEU A 78 0.98 9.10 9.08
C LEU A 78 0.22 8.47 7.92
N VAL A 79 0.70 7.30 7.49
CA VAL A 79 0.08 6.50 6.44
C VAL A 79 -0.24 5.13 7.02
N GLU A 80 -1.44 4.65 6.76
CA GLU A 80 -1.87 3.32 7.18
C GLU A 80 -2.18 2.43 5.97
N LEU A 81 -1.49 1.29 5.88
CA LEU A 81 -1.82 0.23 4.94
C LEU A 81 -3.05 -0.50 5.45
N THR A 82 -4.17 -0.34 4.76
CA THR A 82 -5.47 -0.92 5.13
C THR A 82 -5.68 -2.29 4.51
N TYR A 83 -5.10 -2.54 3.33
CA TYR A 83 -5.23 -3.81 2.62
C TYR A 83 -3.97 -4.19 1.84
N VAL A 84 -3.65 -5.48 1.82
CA VAL A 84 -2.77 -6.07 0.81
C VAL A 84 -3.26 -7.46 0.41
N GLY A 85 -3.25 -7.76 -0.88
CA GLY A 85 -3.78 -9.04 -1.34
C GLY A 85 -4.08 -9.05 -2.83
N THR A 86 -4.92 -9.99 -3.26
CA THR A 86 -5.33 -10.13 -4.65
C THR A 86 -6.26 -9.00 -5.06
N HIS A 87 -6.10 -8.46 -6.27
CA HIS A 87 -6.94 -7.39 -6.82
C HIS A 87 -8.45 -7.66 -6.67
N GLU A 88 -8.89 -8.89 -6.90
CA GLU A 88 -10.30 -9.32 -6.80
C GLU A 88 -10.93 -9.12 -5.41
N LYS A 89 -10.11 -9.09 -4.35
CA LYS A 89 -10.57 -8.95 -2.96
C LYS A 89 -10.23 -7.59 -2.38
N ALA A 90 -9.76 -6.66 -3.21
CA ALA A 90 -9.39 -5.33 -2.75
C ALA A 90 -10.65 -4.50 -2.44
N PRO A 91 -10.62 -3.67 -1.37
CA PRO A 91 -11.74 -2.84 -0.98
C PRO A 91 -11.78 -1.57 -1.84
N TYR A 92 -12.19 -1.73 -3.10
CA TYR A 92 -12.47 -0.61 -4.00
C TYR A 92 -13.73 0.16 -3.61
#